data_AF-A0A2V0NY30-F1
#
_entry.id   AF-A0A2V0NY30-F1
#
_cell.length_a   1.000
_cell.length_b   1.000
_cell.length_c   1.000
_cell.angle_alpha   90.00
_cell.angle_beta   90.00
_cell.angle_gamma   90.00
#
_symmetry.space_group_name_H-M   'P 1'
#
loop_
_entity.id
_entity.type
_entity.pdbx_description
1 polymer ?
#
loop_
_entity_poly.entity_id
_entity_poly.type
_entity_poly.pdbx_seq_one_letter_code
_entity_poly.pdbx_strand_id
1 'polypeptide(L)'
;MLMLHSLGGAIGLMLIGVLLLGTWPAIWNKVEQRGRIPAHTFLDYATSYLVVAVVTALTFGQLGPDGDPPLNFLDQLRQPNGRAVAFAVAGGATLSVGDVAMQYTTALLGLSIGPPLLNATTVVLGVVLTYFLDGGINRPELVFPGMACATLAIALGAAAHALSHRQQQQDAATAAGAVAAGAAKHGPEDSAHAVCGHEEKGGGGGGGPAAAVVCSSGRDVEQAAGPPAEPEAGRAAKKQRRRAIQSNAKWHQGALVALLGGAIYSLFLPAFQIASTDAFRLLPPGTPPPSVWTTNFYFSSGFWVSSLAVNLVLLYIAPLGGRRSSVLGWLRDGDGRALSVLSGVLAAAGDLTQFIGGQAIGFAAAQLVMAYPLVGVIWGQLHFKEHRGPGRAATAARALIAGQVVLYCASIGLLAGSAKLRE
;
A
#
# COMPACT_ATOMS: atom_id res chain seq x y z
N MET A 1 18.99 -16.89 -19.09
CA MET A 1 18.05 -18.05 -18.88
C MET A 1 16.95 -17.94 -17.79
N LEU A 2 16.52 -16.76 -17.35
CA LEU A 2 15.18 -16.54 -16.74
C LEU A 2 14.42 -15.44 -17.50
N MET A 3 14.77 -15.25 -18.77
CA MET A 3 13.94 -14.54 -19.73
C MET A 3 12.69 -15.40 -19.94
N LEU A 4 11.52 -14.84 -19.66
CA LEU A 4 10.24 -15.51 -19.90
C LEU A 4 10.02 -15.62 -21.41
N HIS A 5 10.51 -16.72 -21.99
CA HIS A 5 10.34 -17.03 -23.41
C HIS A 5 8.88 -17.36 -23.78
N SER A 6 7.98 -17.42 -22.79
CA SER A 6 6.57 -17.68 -22.99
C SER A 6 5.70 -16.58 -22.38
N LEU A 7 4.72 -16.14 -23.15
CA LEU A 7 3.70 -15.19 -22.72
C LEU A 7 2.98 -15.69 -21.45
N GLY A 8 2.63 -16.98 -21.42
CA GLY A 8 1.96 -17.61 -20.29
C GLY A 8 2.80 -17.61 -19.01
N GLY A 9 4.11 -17.81 -19.11
CA GLY A 9 5.01 -17.72 -17.97
C GLY A 9 5.07 -16.30 -17.39
N ALA A 10 5.10 -15.28 -18.25
CA ALA A 10 5.13 -13.88 -17.82
C ALA A 10 3.85 -13.47 -17.10
N ILE A 11 2.70 -13.85 -17.66
CA ILE A 11 1.41 -13.62 -17.02
C ILE A 11 1.33 -14.38 -15.70
N GLY A 12 1.73 -15.66 -15.67
CA GLY A 12 1.76 -16.47 -14.44
C GLY A 12 2.63 -15.86 -13.34
N LEU A 13 3.79 -15.31 -13.69
CA LEU A 13 4.68 -14.63 -12.74
C LEU A 13 4.02 -13.36 -12.16
N MET A 14 3.34 -12.57 -12.99
CA MET A 14 2.63 -11.38 -12.51
C MET A 14 1.40 -11.71 -11.66
N LEU A 15 0.72 -12.84 -11.90
CA LEU A 15 -0.34 -13.32 -11.02
C LEU A 15 0.22 -13.71 -9.64
N ILE A 16 1.43 -14.27 -9.57
CA ILE A 16 2.14 -14.43 -8.29
C ILE A 16 2.39 -13.05 -7.66
N GLY A 17 2.77 -12.06 -8.46
CA GLY A 17 2.87 -10.66 -8.04
C GLY A 17 1.62 -10.12 -7.36
N VAL A 18 0.44 -10.33 -7.98
CA VAL A 18 -0.86 -9.95 -7.40
C VAL A 18 -1.07 -10.57 -6.01
N LEU A 19 -0.67 -11.84 -5.82
CA LEU A 19 -0.75 -12.53 -4.53
C LEU A 19 0.20 -11.96 -3.49
N LEU A 20 1.46 -11.71 -3.87
CA LEU A 20 2.49 -11.16 -2.98
C LEU A 20 2.15 -9.72 -2.58
N LEU A 21 1.83 -8.87 -3.56
CA LEU A 21 1.44 -7.47 -3.36
C LEU A 21 0.13 -7.31 -2.60
N GLY A 22 -0.77 -8.30 -2.71
CA GLY A 22 -2.00 -8.31 -1.94
C GLY A 22 -1.84 -8.80 -0.51
N THR A 23 -0.76 -9.53 -0.21
CA THR A 23 -0.52 -10.17 1.10
C THR A 23 0.36 -9.33 2.02
N TRP A 24 1.40 -8.64 1.51
CA TRP A 24 2.24 -7.77 2.35
C TRP A 24 1.47 -6.79 3.25
N PRO A 25 0.34 -6.19 2.81
CA PRO A 25 -0.39 -5.22 3.61
C PRO A 25 -1.18 -5.87 4.73
N ALA A 26 -1.66 -7.10 4.51
CA ALA A 26 -2.30 -7.89 5.56
C ALA A 26 -1.28 -8.21 6.68
N ILE A 27 -0.02 -8.44 6.33
CA ILE A 27 1.06 -8.63 7.31
C ILE A 27 1.42 -7.31 8.00
N TRP A 28 1.53 -6.22 7.23
CA TRP A 28 1.79 -4.89 7.75
C TRP A 28 0.75 -4.47 8.80
N ASN A 29 -0.53 -4.67 8.50
CA ASN A 29 -1.64 -4.37 9.39
C ASN A 29 -1.54 -5.14 10.72
N LYS A 30 -1.06 -6.39 10.73
CA LYS A 30 -0.77 -7.12 11.98
C LYS A 30 0.34 -6.46 12.81
N VAL A 31 1.30 -5.79 12.18
CA VAL A 31 2.33 -5.01 12.89
C VAL A 31 1.74 -3.73 13.48
N GLU A 32 0.89 -3.05 12.73
CA GLU A 32 0.16 -1.87 13.21
C GLU A 32 -0.73 -2.21 14.42
N GLN A 33 -1.42 -3.35 14.38
CA GLN A 33 -2.24 -3.84 15.51
C GLN A 33 -1.44 -4.12 16.78
N ARG A 34 -0.16 -4.46 16.67
CA ARG A 34 0.74 -4.60 17.82
C ARG A 34 1.20 -3.26 18.39
N GLY A 35 0.87 -2.14 17.74
CA GLY A 35 1.26 -0.81 18.18
C GLY A 35 2.74 -0.48 17.97
N ARG A 36 3.43 -1.18 17.06
CA ARG A 36 4.81 -0.85 16.68
C ARG A 36 4.85 0.56 16.09
N ILE A 37 5.93 1.29 16.35
CA ILE A 37 6.08 2.66 15.84
C ILE A 37 6.15 2.62 14.31
N PRO A 38 5.31 3.38 13.57
CA PRO A 38 5.25 3.26 12.12
C PRO A 38 6.58 3.52 11.40
N ALA A 39 7.36 4.49 11.88
CA ALA A 39 8.70 4.75 11.34
C ALA A 39 9.64 3.55 11.49
N HIS A 40 9.54 2.77 12.58
CA HIS A 40 10.33 1.55 12.75
C HIS A 40 9.92 0.49 11.73
N THR A 41 8.60 0.27 11.60
CA THR A 41 8.02 -0.68 10.63
C THR A 41 8.47 -0.34 9.20
N PHE A 42 8.41 0.94 8.81
CA PHE A 42 8.77 1.40 7.47
C PHE A 42 10.27 1.29 7.20
N LEU A 43 11.13 1.58 8.18
CA LEU A 43 12.57 1.39 8.05
C LEU A 43 12.94 -0.09 7.88
N ASP A 44 12.30 -0.99 8.63
CA ASP A 44 12.51 -2.44 8.48
C ASP A 44 12.03 -2.94 7.12
N TYR A 45 10.86 -2.48 6.67
CA TYR A 45 10.28 -2.77 5.35
C TYR A 45 11.18 -2.29 4.21
N ALA A 46 11.63 -1.03 4.25
CA ALA A 46 12.48 -0.47 3.20
C ALA A 46 13.85 -1.15 3.17
N THR A 47 14.39 -1.51 4.33
CA THR A 47 15.66 -2.23 4.43
C THR A 47 15.53 -3.63 3.85
N SER A 48 14.47 -4.38 4.16
CA SER A 48 14.27 -5.70 3.57
C SER A 48 13.99 -5.64 2.06
N TYR A 49 13.32 -4.58 1.60
CA TYR A 49 13.13 -4.32 0.17
C TYR A 49 14.46 -4.19 -0.58
N LEU A 50 15.40 -3.39 -0.04
CA LEU A 50 16.75 -3.27 -0.61
C LEU A 50 17.52 -4.60 -0.56
N VAL A 51 17.43 -5.34 0.56
CA VAL A 51 18.11 -6.63 0.70
C VAL A 51 17.63 -7.63 -0.36
N VAL A 52 16.32 -7.71 -0.62
CA VAL A 52 15.79 -8.58 -1.70
C VAL A 52 16.36 -8.16 -3.05
N ALA A 53 16.43 -6.87 -3.35
CA ALA A 53 17.00 -6.37 -4.60
C ALA A 53 18.50 -6.69 -4.73
N VAL A 54 19.28 -6.54 -3.66
CA VAL A 54 20.71 -6.92 -3.63
C VAL A 54 20.89 -8.42 -3.84
N VAL A 55 20.15 -9.26 -3.11
CA VAL A 55 20.24 -10.72 -3.22
C VAL A 55 19.86 -11.16 -4.63
N THR A 56 18.78 -10.65 -5.20
CA THR A 56 18.33 -11.02 -6.55
C THR A 56 19.28 -10.52 -7.64
N ALA A 57 19.87 -9.32 -7.49
CA ALA A 57 20.89 -8.82 -8.41
C ALA A 57 22.21 -9.62 -8.36
N LEU A 58 22.66 -10.01 -7.15
CA LEU A 58 23.87 -10.82 -6.97
C LEU A 58 23.68 -12.31 -7.29
N THR A 59 22.44 -12.78 -7.47
CA THR A 59 22.14 -14.17 -7.85
C THR A 59 21.70 -14.24 -9.31
N PHE A 60 20.50 -13.78 -9.61
CA PHE A 60 19.93 -13.83 -10.97
C PHE A 60 20.55 -12.81 -11.91
N GLY A 61 20.93 -11.62 -11.41
CA GLY A 61 21.63 -10.62 -12.22
C GLY A 61 23.04 -11.04 -12.64
N GLN A 62 23.68 -11.98 -11.91
CA GLN A 62 24.99 -12.53 -12.30
C GLN A 62 24.91 -13.52 -13.45
N LEU A 63 23.75 -14.16 -13.64
CA LEU A 63 23.56 -15.10 -14.75
C LEU A 63 23.67 -14.42 -16.12
N GLY A 64 23.60 -13.08 -16.16
CA GLY A 64 23.63 -12.29 -17.38
C GLY A 64 22.35 -12.45 -18.22
N PRO A 65 21.92 -11.41 -18.96
CA PRO A 65 20.93 -11.61 -20.01
C PRO A 65 21.52 -12.47 -21.13
N ASP A 66 20.65 -13.18 -21.85
CA ASP A 66 21.02 -13.80 -23.13
C ASP A 66 21.19 -12.63 -24.14
N GLY A 67 22.43 -12.26 -24.46
CA GLY A 67 22.75 -11.09 -25.30
C GLY A 67 24.26 -10.93 -25.54
N ASP A 68 24.65 -10.09 -26.50
CA ASP A 68 26.06 -9.87 -26.87
C ASP A 68 26.46 -8.38 -26.71
N PRO A 69 27.36 -8.03 -25.79
CA PRO A 69 27.99 -8.89 -24.79
C PRO A 69 27.03 -9.19 -23.61
N PRO A 70 27.09 -10.39 -23.00
CA PRO A 70 26.25 -10.77 -21.87
C PRO A 70 26.78 -10.11 -20.60
N LEU A 71 26.49 -8.82 -20.43
CA LEU A 71 26.97 -8.04 -19.30
C LEU A 71 26.20 -8.47 -18.05
N ASN A 72 26.88 -9.13 -17.13
CA ASN A 72 26.34 -9.47 -15.80
C ASN A 72 26.13 -8.20 -14.96
N PHE A 73 25.44 -8.32 -13.83
CA PHE A 73 25.15 -7.19 -12.94
C PHE A 73 26.40 -6.37 -12.56
N LEU A 74 27.53 -7.00 -12.22
CA LEU A 74 28.72 -6.27 -11.79
C LEU A 74 29.36 -5.48 -12.95
N ASP A 75 29.30 -6.01 -14.16
CA ASP A 75 29.77 -5.31 -15.36
C ASP A 75 28.81 -4.16 -15.72
N GLN A 76 27.51 -4.35 -15.54
CA GLN A 76 26.50 -3.30 -15.73
C GLN A 76 26.65 -2.12 -14.75
N LEU A 77 27.22 -2.34 -13.55
CA LEU A 77 27.53 -1.25 -12.61
C LEU A 77 28.66 -0.32 -13.11
N ARG A 78 29.52 -0.81 -14.01
CA ARG A 78 30.64 -0.04 -14.56
C ARG A 78 30.29 0.66 -15.89
N GLN A 79 29.10 0.41 -16.42
CA GLN A 79 28.66 1.00 -17.68
C GLN A 79 28.39 2.50 -17.54
N PRO A 80 28.60 3.29 -18.61
CA PRO A 80 28.27 4.71 -18.64
C PRO A 80 26.75 4.92 -18.83
N ASN A 81 25.93 4.45 -17.89
CA ASN A 81 24.46 4.50 -17.94
C ASN A 81 23.82 5.48 -16.92
N GLY A 82 24.57 6.49 -16.47
CA GLY A 82 24.18 7.38 -15.36
C GLY A 82 22.81 8.06 -15.52
N ARG A 83 22.37 8.36 -16.75
CA ARG A 83 21.03 8.92 -17.01
C ARG A 83 19.92 7.90 -16.75
N ALA A 84 20.08 6.66 -17.22
CA ALA A 84 19.14 5.57 -16.95
C ALA A 84 19.11 5.24 -15.45
N VAL A 85 20.29 5.23 -14.78
CA VAL A 85 20.39 5.07 -13.32
C VAL A 85 19.62 6.15 -12.58
N ALA A 86 19.71 7.42 -13.01
CA ALA A 86 18.96 8.51 -12.40
C ALA A 86 17.44 8.29 -12.49
N PHE A 87 16.93 7.79 -13.63
CA PHE A 87 15.52 7.43 -13.76
C PHE A 87 15.12 6.27 -12.85
N ALA A 88 15.95 5.22 -12.74
CA ALA A 88 15.67 4.11 -11.83
C ALA A 88 15.60 4.59 -10.37
N VAL A 89 16.59 5.37 -9.92
CA VAL A 89 16.62 5.96 -8.58
C VAL A 89 15.42 6.89 -8.34
N ALA A 90 15.06 7.71 -9.33
CA ALA A 90 13.90 8.58 -9.27
C ALA A 90 12.59 7.79 -9.14
N GLY A 91 12.46 6.67 -9.87
CA GLY A 91 11.33 5.77 -9.73
C GLY A 91 11.16 5.26 -8.30
N GLY A 92 12.25 4.80 -7.68
CA GLY A 92 12.25 4.37 -6.28
C GLY A 92 11.89 5.50 -5.30
N ALA A 93 12.42 6.70 -5.55
CA ALA A 93 12.08 7.88 -4.75
C ALA A 93 10.59 8.23 -4.86
N THR A 94 10.01 8.18 -6.08
CA THR A 94 8.58 8.45 -6.28
C THR A 94 7.67 7.40 -5.62
N LEU A 95 8.08 6.13 -5.57
CA LEU A 95 7.40 5.08 -4.79
C LEU A 95 7.36 5.45 -3.31
N SER A 96 8.51 5.83 -2.72
CA SER A 96 8.61 6.24 -1.32
C SER A 96 7.74 7.46 -0.98
N VAL A 97 7.73 8.47 -1.86
CA VAL A 97 6.87 9.66 -1.70
C VAL A 97 5.39 9.28 -1.82
N GLY A 98 5.05 8.37 -2.74
CA GLY A 98 3.71 7.82 -2.89
C GLY A 98 3.20 7.13 -1.62
N ASP A 99 4.04 6.30 -0.99
CA ASP A 99 3.72 5.61 0.27
C ASP A 99 3.48 6.59 1.43
N VAL A 100 4.25 7.68 1.49
CA VAL A 100 4.02 8.74 2.49
C VAL A 100 2.74 9.50 2.17
N ALA A 101 2.52 9.87 0.90
CA ALA A 101 1.31 10.55 0.47
C ALA A 101 0.05 9.73 0.76
N MET A 102 0.13 8.40 0.63
CA MET A 102 -0.93 7.47 1.01
C MET A 102 -1.31 7.59 2.50
N GLN A 103 -0.32 7.66 3.39
CA GLN A 103 -0.56 7.81 4.83
C GLN A 103 -1.24 9.14 5.16
N TYR A 104 -0.75 10.25 4.59
CA TYR A 104 -1.34 11.58 4.81
C TYR A 104 -2.75 11.70 4.22
N THR A 105 -2.94 11.17 3.02
CA THR A 105 -4.24 11.15 2.35
C THR A 105 -5.27 10.36 3.16
N THR A 106 -4.88 9.22 3.71
CA THR A 106 -5.71 8.41 4.62
C THR A 106 -6.08 9.19 5.88
N ALA A 107 -5.11 9.88 6.48
CA ALA A 107 -5.34 10.67 7.68
C ALA A 107 -6.26 11.89 7.44
N LEU A 108 -6.22 12.49 6.25
CA LEU A 108 -6.99 13.70 5.92
C LEU A 108 -8.39 13.42 5.37
N LEU A 109 -8.53 12.40 4.51
CA LEU A 109 -9.78 12.07 3.82
C LEU A 109 -10.49 10.84 4.36
N GLY A 110 -9.85 10.09 5.26
CA GLY A 110 -10.34 8.82 5.76
C GLY A 110 -10.22 7.68 4.75
N LEU A 111 -10.41 6.46 5.25
CA LEU A 111 -10.22 5.20 4.53
C LEU A 111 -11.15 5.04 3.31
N SER A 112 -12.34 5.63 3.35
CA SER A 112 -13.33 5.53 2.26
C SER A 112 -12.98 6.36 1.03
N ILE A 113 -12.24 7.47 1.19
CA ILE A 113 -12.05 8.46 0.10
C ILE A 113 -10.58 8.58 -0.24
N GLY A 114 -9.70 8.64 0.76
CA GLY A 114 -8.29 8.92 0.57
C GLY A 114 -7.55 7.90 -0.30
N PRO A 115 -7.32 6.66 0.20
CA PRO A 115 -6.63 5.62 -0.56
C PRO A 115 -7.27 5.34 -1.93
N PRO A 116 -8.61 5.26 -2.06
CA PRO A 116 -9.23 5.05 -3.37
C PRO A 116 -8.93 6.16 -4.38
N LEU A 117 -8.98 7.42 -3.96
CA LEU A 117 -8.70 8.54 -4.87
C LEU A 117 -7.25 8.52 -5.34
N LEU A 118 -6.30 8.33 -4.42
CA LEU A 118 -4.88 8.26 -4.75
C LEU A 118 -4.58 7.06 -5.67
N ASN A 119 -5.07 5.87 -5.35
CA ASN A 119 -4.85 4.67 -6.17
C ASN A 119 -5.50 4.79 -7.56
N ALA A 120 -6.69 5.37 -7.66
CA ALA A 120 -7.33 5.60 -8.95
C ALA A 120 -6.47 6.52 -9.84
N THR A 121 -5.95 7.62 -9.28
CA THR A 121 -5.01 8.50 -9.98
C THR A 121 -3.73 7.77 -10.40
N THR A 122 -3.14 6.98 -9.50
CA THR A 122 -1.93 6.18 -9.78
C THR A 122 -2.13 5.23 -10.94
N VAL A 123 -3.23 4.46 -10.93
CA VAL A 123 -3.52 3.46 -11.96
C VAL A 123 -3.77 4.12 -13.31
N VAL A 124 -4.58 5.17 -13.36
CA VAL A 124 -4.91 5.84 -14.63
C VAL A 124 -3.68 6.46 -15.28
N LEU A 125 -2.92 7.26 -14.52
CA LEU A 125 -1.72 7.90 -15.06
C LEU A 125 -0.62 6.88 -15.36
N GLY A 126 -0.43 5.89 -14.50
CA GLY A 126 0.58 4.85 -14.67
C GLY A 126 0.35 4.03 -15.94
N VAL A 127 -0.88 3.56 -16.19
CA VAL A 127 -1.21 2.80 -17.41
C VAL A 127 -1.02 3.66 -18.66
N VAL A 128 -1.52 4.90 -18.65
CA VAL A 128 -1.43 5.80 -19.81
C VAL A 128 0.04 6.11 -20.14
N LEU A 129 0.85 6.49 -19.15
CA LEU A 129 2.25 6.83 -19.36
C LEU A 129 3.05 5.61 -19.85
N THR A 130 2.89 4.45 -19.19
CA THR A 130 3.63 3.24 -19.57
C THR A 130 3.26 2.74 -20.97
N TYR A 131 2.00 2.88 -21.37
CA TYR A 131 1.53 2.54 -22.72
C TYR A 131 2.25 3.35 -23.80
N PHE A 132 2.30 4.68 -23.65
CA PHE A 132 2.93 5.55 -24.64
C PHE A 132 4.46 5.45 -24.62
N LEU A 133 5.06 5.18 -23.45
CA LEU A 133 6.51 4.95 -23.34
C LEU A 133 6.97 3.67 -24.04
N ASP A 134 6.10 2.67 -24.18
CA ASP A 134 6.40 1.41 -24.88
C ASP A 134 5.99 1.43 -26.36
N GLY A 135 5.72 2.61 -26.92
CA GLY A 135 5.31 2.75 -28.32
C GLY A 135 4.00 2.05 -28.65
N GLY A 136 3.15 1.80 -27.64
CA GLY A 136 1.88 1.11 -27.83
C GLY A 136 1.98 -0.38 -28.14
N ILE A 137 2.99 -1.09 -27.60
CA ILE A 137 3.18 -2.54 -27.83
C ILE A 137 1.95 -3.38 -27.44
N ASN A 138 1.23 -2.96 -26.40
CA ASN A 138 0.03 -3.65 -25.91
C ASN A 138 -1.21 -3.24 -26.70
N ARG A 139 -2.22 -4.12 -26.79
CA ARG A 139 -3.45 -3.84 -27.55
C ARG A 139 -4.30 -2.76 -26.86
N PRO A 140 -4.47 -1.54 -27.42
CA PRO A 140 -5.20 -0.46 -26.75
C PRO A 140 -6.67 -0.80 -26.47
N GLU A 141 -7.28 -1.63 -27.32
CA GLU A 141 -8.68 -2.08 -27.19
C GLU A 141 -8.90 -2.91 -25.92
N LEU A 142 -7.83 -3.43 -25.30
CA LEU A 142 -7.89 -4.21 -24.08
C LEU A 142 -7.24 -3.49 -22.89
N VAL A 143 -6.16 -2.72 -23.11
CA VAL A 143 -5.47 -1.96 -22.04
C VAL A 143 -6.40 -0.96 -21.37
N PHE A 144 -7.05 -0.08 -22.15
CA PHE A 144 -7.86 1.00 -21.59
C PHE A 144 -9.15 0.50 -20.91
N PRO A 145 -9.88 -0.48 -21.47
CA PRO A 145 -10.97 -1.11 -20.75
C PRO A 145 -10.51 -1.83 -19.48
N GLY A 146 -9.36 -2.49 -19.50
CA GLY A 146 -8.78 -3.11 -18.30
C GLY A 146 -8.50 -2.10 -17.19
N MET A 147 -7.92 -0.95 -17.54
CA MET A 147 -7.72 0.19 -16.63
C MET A 147 -9.04 0.79 -16.10
N ALA A 148 -10.05 0.93 -16.96
CA ALA A 148 -11.37 1.40 -16.57
C ALA A 148 -12.02 0.43 -15.56
N CYS A 149 -11.92 -0.88 -15.80
CA CYS A 149 -12.38 -1.90 -14.85
C CYS A 149 -11.68 -1.79 -13.49
N ALA A 150 -10.35 -1.63 -13.45
CA ALA A 150 -9.61 -1.43 -12.20
C ALA A 150 -10.08 -0.18 -11.45
N THR A 151 -10.25 0.93 -12.17
CA THR A 151 -10.68 2.21 -11.58
C THR A 151 -12.10 2.11 -11.00
N LEU A 152 -13.01 1.45 -11.71
CA LEU A 152 -14.36 1.18 -11.22
C LEU A 152 -14.35 0.22 -10.01
N ALA A 153 -13.46 -0.77 -9.99
CA ALA A 153 -13.30 -1.66 -8.85
C ALA A 153 -12.86 -0.90 -7.59
N ILE A 154 -11.93 0.04 -7.73
CA ILE A 154 -11.50 0.94 -6.64
C ILE A 154 -12.70 1.74 -6.12
N ALA A 155 -13.53 2.29 -7.01
CA ALA A 155 -14.73 3.04 -6.63
C ALA A 155 -15.78 2.18 -5.92
N LEU A 156 -16.00 0.93 -6.35
CA LEU A 156 -16.91 0.00 -5.67
C LEU A 156 -16.42 -0.36 -4.27
N GLY A 157 -15.10 -0.57 -4.10
CA GLY A 157 -14.52 -0.82 -2.78
C GLY A 157 -14.65 0.38 -1.84
N ALA A 158 -14.42 1.59 -2.35
CA ALA A 158 -14.67 2.84 -1.63
C ALA A 158 -16.13 2.95 -1.16
N ALA A 159 -17.09 2.66 -2.06
CA ALA A 159 -18.52 2.70 -1.78
C ALA A 159 -18.93 1.65 -0.73
N ALA A 160 -18.42 0.42 -0.84
CA ALA A 160 -18.66 -0.64 0.13
C ALA A 160 -18.16 -0.25 1.53
N HIS A 161 -16.98 0.38 1.59
CA HIS A 161 -16.41 0.87 2.83
C HIS A 161 -17.22 2.02 3.43
N ALA A 162 -17.61 3.01 2.62
CA ALA A 162 -18.44 4.13 3.05
C ALA A 162 -19.81 3.68 3.59
N LEU A 163 -20.45 2.70 2.94
CA LEU A 163 -21.72 2.14 3.39
C LEU A 163 -21.60 1.44 4.74
N SER A 164 -20.56 0.62 4.89
CA SER A 164 -20.32 -0.13 6.13
C SER A 164 -20.02 0.78 7.31
N HIS A 165 -19.23 1.83 7.08
CA HIS A 165 -18.90 2.82 8.11
C HIS A 165 -20.14 3.62 8.56
N ARG A 166 -21.01 4.02 7.63
CA ARG A 166 -22.28 4.67 7.96
C ARG A 166 -23.19 3.79 8.82
N GLN A 167 -23.25 2.49 8.51
CA GLN A 167 -24.05 1.54 9.29
C GLN A 167 -23.51 1.40 10.72
N GLN A 168 -22.20 1.22 10.90
CA GLN A 168 -21.61 1.11 12.23
C GLN A 168 -21.88 2.34 13.10
N GLN A 169 -21.85 3.54 12.51
CA GLN A 169 -22.21 4.77 13.21
C GLN A 169 -23.68 4.80 13.63
N GLN A 170 -24.59 4.32 12.79
CA GLN A 170 -26.01 4.20 13.11
C GLN A 170 -26.27 3.18 14.21
N ASP A 171 -25.63 2.01 14.14
CA ASP A 171 -25.77 0.96 15.15
C ASP A 171 -25.25 1.45 16.52
N ALA A 172 -24.11 2.14 16.54
CA ALA A 172 -23.56 2.74 17.75
C ALA A 172 -24.45 3.86 18.32
N ALA A 173 -25.03 4.70 17.47
CA ALA A 173 -25.97 5.74 17.90
C ALA A 173 -27.27 5.13 18.47
N THR A 174 -27.76 4.07 17.85
CA THR A 174 -28.96 3.35 18.30
C THR A 174 -28.71 2.67 19.64
N ALA A 175 -27.57 2.01 19.81
CA ALA A 175 -27.16 1.40 21.08
C ALA A 175 -27.00 2.44 22.18
N ALA A 176 -26.37 3.59 21.89
CA ALA A 176 -26.25 4.69 22.86
C ALA A 176 -27.62 5.27 23.26
N GLY A 177 -28.55 5.42 22.30
CA GLY A 177 -29.93 5.83 22.56
C GLY A 177 -30.70 4.82 23.42
N ALA A 178 -30.52 3.52 23.18
CA ALA A 178 -31.14 2.46 23.97
C ALA A 178 -30.62 2.43 25.41
N VAL A 179 -29.32 2.63 25.62
CA VAL A 179 -28.72 2.74 26.97
C VAL A 179 -29.24 3.98 27.70
N ALA A 180 -29.32 5.13 27.02
CA ALA A 180 -29.88 6.35 27.59
C ALA A 180 -31.37 6.22 27.95
N ALA A 181 -32.15 5.53 27.11
CA ALA A 181 -33.57 5.24 27.38
C ALA A 181 -33.77 4.21 28.51
N GLY A 182 -32.85 3.25 28.66
CA GLY A 182 -32.82 2.31 29.79
C GLY A 182 -32.49 3.00 31.11
N ALA A 183 -31.49 3.89 31.12
CA ALA A 183 -31.13 4.69 32.28
C ALA A 183 -32.26 5.66 32.71
N ALA A 184 -33.07 6.16 31.77
CA ALA A 184 -34.23 6.98 32.09
C ALA A 184 -35.42 6.18 32.68
N LYS A 185 -35.44 4.85 32.52
CA LYS A 185 -36.47 3.96 33.08
C LYS A 185 -36.14 3.41 34.47
N HIS A 186 -34.89 3.52 34.92
CA HIS A 186 -34.50 3.21 36.29
C HIS A 186 -34.23 4.52 37.01
N GLY A 187 -35.23 5.00 37.76
CA GLY A 187 -35.12 6.19 38.60
C GLY A 187 -34.06 6.02 39.71
N PRO A 188 -33.73 7.11 40.43
CA PRO A 188 -32.51 7.20 41.26
C PRO A 188 -32.44 6.30 42.51
N GLU A 189 -33.39 5.39 42.76
CA GLU A 189 -33.58 4.82 44.09
C GLU A 189 -32.92 3.44 44.36
N ASP A 190 -32.33 2.76 43.37
CA ASP A 190 -31.76 1.41 43.61
C ASP A 190 -30.23 1.29 43.42
N SER A 191 -29.49 2.41 43.38
CA SER A 191 -28.03 2.39 43.14
C SER A 191 -27.17 2.77 44.36
N ALA A 192 -27.65 2.50 45.57
CA ALA A 192 -26.95 2.83 46.81
C ALA A 192 -26.36 1.61 47.54
N HIS A 193 -25.92 0.56 46.84
CA HIS A 193 -25.08 -0.47 47.45
C HIS A 193 -24.15 -1.12 46.41
N ALA A 194 -22.89 -1.29 46.82
CA ALA A 194 -21.74 -1.85 46.07
C ALA A 194 -21.05 -0.80 45.16
N VAL A 195 -19.81 -0.36 45.37
CA VAL A 195 -18.63 -1.02 45.97
C VAL A 195 -17.68 0.08 46.50
N CYS A 196 -17.40 0.07 47.81
CA CYS A 196 -16.16 0.61 48.36
C CYS A 196 -15.10 -0.50 48.29
N GLY A 197 -13.90 -0.18 47.81
CA GLY A 197 -12.77 -1.13 47.84
C GLY A 197 -11.48 -0.60 47.21
N HIS A 198 -10.63 -0.03 48.07
CA HIS A 198 -9.18 0.15 47.96
C HIS A 198 -8.55 1.00 46.84
N GLU A 199 -8.05 2.17 47.24
CA GLU A 199 -6.87 2.82 46.67
C GLU A 199 -5.60 2.04 47.06
N GLU A 200 -4.73 1.76 46.07
CA GLU A 200 -3.28 1.66 46.28
C GLU A 200 -2.55 2.30 45.08
N LYS A 201 -1.56 3.13 45.39
CA LYS A 201 -0.78 3.98 44.47
C LYS A 201 0.30 3.18 43.72
N GLY A 202 0.55 3.52 42.44
CA GLY A 202 1.74 3.08 41.72
C GLY A 202 1.96 3.69 40.32
N GLY A 203 2.62 4.86 40.26
CA GLY A 203 3.63 5.26 39.27
C GLY A 203 3.39 5.14 37.75
N GLY A 204 3.01 6.26 37.12
CA GLY A 204 3.82 6.95 36.10
C GLY A 204 3.97 6.39 34.67
N GLY A 205 3.45 7.13 33.68
CA GLY A 205 4.07 7.22 32.35
C GLY A 205 3.22 6.81 31.15
N GLY A 206 2.07 7.47 30.95
CA GLY A 206 1.16 7.23 29.84
C GLY A 206 1.62 7.79 28.48
N GLY A 207 1.28 7.06 27.42
CA GLY A 207 1.42 7.50 26.03
C GLY A 207 0.61 6.59 25.10
N GLY A 208 -0.62 6.98 24.80
CA GLY A 208 -1.54 6.22 23.93
C GLY A 208 -1.05 6.17 22.47
N PRO A 209 -1.32 5.07 21.73
CA PRO A 209 -0.74 4.88 20.40
C PRO A 209 -1.59 5.55 19.32
N ALA A 210 -0.95 6.35 18.46
CA ALA A 210 -1.47 6.76 17.15
C ALA A 210 -0.64 6.03 16.08
N ALA A 211 -1.25 5.03 15.44
CA ALA A 211 -0.68 4.30 14.32
C ALA A 211 -0.82 5.12 13.03
N ALA A 212 0.28 5.26 12.28
CA ALA A 212 0.25 5.67 10.89
C ALA A 212 -0.17 4.45 10.08
N VAL A 213 -1.17 4.63 9.23
CA VAL A 213 -1.88 3.57 8.52
C VAL A 213 -1.43 3.58 7.07
N VAL A 214 -0.75 2.52 6.64
CA VAL A 214 -0.53 2.23 5.22
C VAL A 214 -1.61 1.23 4.81
N CYS A 215 -2.60 1.69 4.03
CA CYS A 215 -3.65 0.81 3.54
C CYS A 215 -3.18 0.03 2.31
N SER A 216 -3.09 -1.29 2.45
CA SER A 216 -3.91 -2.09 1.56
C SER A 216 -4.99 -2.82 2.33
N SER A 217 -6.10 -3.00 1.62
CA SER A 217 -7.36 -3.56 2.08
C SER A 217 -7.92 -2.86 3.31
N GLY A 218 -8.85 -1.94 3.07
CA GLY A 218 -9.45 -1.12 4.13
C GLY A 218 -10.20 -1.93 5.18
N ARG A 219 -9.55 -2.18 6.31
CA ARG A 219 -10.04 -2.29 7.71
C ARG A 219 -8.86 -2.85 8.51
N ASP A 220 -8.36 -2.15 9.52
CA ASP A 220 -8.63 -2.59 10.90
C ASP A 220 -8.45 -1.50 11.95
N VAL A 221 -8.67 -0.24 11.59
CA VAL A 221 -8.41 0.88 12.52
C VAL A 221 -9.50 1.04 13.60
N GLU A 222 -10.60 0.28 13.58
CA GLU A 222 -11.70 0.52 14.54
C GLU A 222 -12.32 -0.72 15.22
N GLN A 223 -11.90 -1.96 14.90
CA GLN A 223 -12.68 -3.15 15.29
C GLN A 223 -12.13 -4.03 16.44
N ALA A 224 -11.11 -3.60 17.18
CA ALA A 224 -10.56 -4.39 18.30
C ALA A 224 -10.89 -3.87 19.72
N ALA A 225 -11.71 -2.82 19.88
CA ALA A 225 -12.06 -2.30 21.20
C ALA A 225 -13.50 -2.68 21.61
N GLY A 226 -13.69 -3.92 22.05
CA GLY A 226 -14.66 -4.26 23.10
C GLY A 226 -13.96 -4.19 24.46
N PRO A 227 -14.63 -3.79 25.56
CA PRO A 227 -13.95 -3.11 26.66
C PRO A 227 -13.22 -4.09 27.58
N PRO A 228 -11.96 -3.80 27.90
CA PRO A 228 -11.53 -3.69 29.28
C PRO A 228 -11.42 -2.20 29.62
N ALA A 229 -11.69 -1.84 30.88
CA ALA A 229 -11.78 -0.46 31.36
C ALA A 229 -10.67 0.47 30.79
N GLU A 230 -11.03 1.34 29.85
CA GLU A 230 -10.10 2.32 29.26
C GLU A 230 -10.02 3.59 30.14
N PRO A 231 -8.82 4.12 30.41
CA PRO A 231 -8.64 5.38 31.14
C PRO A 231 -9.21 6.58 30.37
N GLU A 232 -9.75 7.57 31.09
CA GLU A 232 -10.49 8.73 30.56
C GLU A 232 -9.76 9.54 29.47
N ALA A 233 -8.42 9.46 29.42
CA ALA A 233 -7.58 10.07 28.38
C ALA A 233 -7.84 9.48 26.97
N GLY A 234 -8.15 8.19 26.87
CA GLY A 234 -8.52 7.53 25.60
C GLY A 234 -9.86 8.02 25.05
N ARG A 235 -10.80 8.34 25.96
CA ARG A 235 -12.11 8.92 25.62
C ARG A 235 -11.96 10.33 25.04
N ALA A 236 -11.04 11.12 25.58
CA ALA A 236 -10.71 12.46 25.07
C ALA A 236 -10.04 12.40 23.69
N ALA A 237 -9.05 11.52 23.49
CA ALA A 237 -8.38 11.34 22.20
C ALA A 237 -9.34 10.85 21.10
N LYS A 238 -10.23 9.91 21.42
CA LYS A 238 -11.27 9.42 20.49
C LYS A 238 -12.32 10.50 20.16
N LYS A 239 -12.67 11.35 21.14
CA LYS A 239 -13.56 12.52 20.95
C LYS A 239 -12.89 13.62 20.12
N GLN A 240 -11.56 13.77 20.23
CA GLN A 240 -10.75 14.70 19.43
C GLN A 240 -10.55 14.20 17.99
N ARG A 241 -10.39 12.89 17.80
CA ARG A 241 -10.40 12.21 16.49
C ARG A 241 -11.76 12.33 15.80
N ARG A 242 -12.86 12.19 16.56
CA ARG A 242 -14.23 12.47 16.08
C ARG A 242 -14.46 13.94 15.72
N ARG A 243 -13.84 14.90 16.43
CA ARG A 243 -13.91 16.33 16.10
C ARG A 243 -13.02 16.71 14.91
N ALA A 244 -11.89 16.04 14.69
CA ALA A 244 -11.06 16.23 13.50
C ALA A 244 -11.74 15.73 12.21
N ILE A 245 -12.64 14.74 12.32
CA ILE A 245 -13.52 14.26 11.24
C ILE A 245 -14.67 15.26 10.94
N GLN A 246 -14.86 16.30 11.76
CA GLN A 246 -15.90 17.32 11.58
C GLN A 246 -15.36 18.75 11.51
N SER A 247 -14.37 18.99 10.65
CA SER A 247 -14.28 20.32 10.02
C SER A 247 -14.15 20.16 8.51
N ASN A 248 -15.14 20.70 7.78
CA ASN A 248 -15.09 20.93 6.33
C ASN A 248 -13.88 21.77 5.89
N ALA A 249 -13.03 22.23 6.81
CA ALA A 249 -11.97 23.19 6.56
C ALA A 249 -10.71 22.60 5.87
N LYS A 250 -10.57 21.26 5.73
CA LYS A 250 -9.36 20.65 5.14
C LYS A 250 -9.58 19.58 4.07
N TRP A 251 -10.82 19.32 3.64
CA TRP A 251 -11.09 18.29 2.62
C TRP A 251 -10.36 18.58 1.30
N HIS A 252 -10.28 19.87 0.91
CA HIS A 252 -9.58 20.32 -0.29
C HIS A 252 -8.06 20.06 -0.20
N GLN A 253 -7.47 20.20 0.99
CA GLN A 253 -6.06 19.88 1.22
C GLN A 253 -5.83 18.36 1.10
N GLY A 254 -6.72 17.56 1.68
CA GLY A 254 -6.67 16.10 1.54
C GLY A 254 -6.81 15.65 0.08
N ALA A 255 -7.74 16.24 -0.67
CA ALA A 255 -7.94 15.95 -2.09
C ALA A 255 -6.72 16.36 -2.94
N LEU A 256 -6.14 17.53 -2.65
CA LEU A 256 -4.91 17.98 -3.30
C LEU A 256 -3.75 17.01 -3.05
N VAL A 257 -3.55 16.58 -1.80
CA VAL A 257 -2.50 15.60 -1.45
C VAL A 257 -2.77 14.24 -2.11
N ALA A 258 -4.03 13.80 -2.20
CA ALA A 258 -4.40 12.56 -2.87
C ALA A 258 -4.08 12.59 -4.37
N LEU A 259 -4.44 13.68 -5.06
CA LEU A 259 -4.25 13.83 -6.50
C LEU A 259 -2.78 14.04 -6.86
N LEU A 260 -2.08 14.95 -6.16
CA LEU A 260 -0.64 15.18 -6.39
C LEU A 260 0.19 13.97 -5.97
N GLY A 261 -0.15 13.37 -4.83
CA GLY A 261 0.47 12.15 -4.33
C GLY A 261 0.30 10.98 -5.29
N GLY A 262 -0.93 10.77 -5.80
CA GLY A 262 -1.21 9.77 -6.81
C GLY A 262 -0.50 10.03 -8.14
N ALA A 263 -0.39 11.30 -8.55
CA ALA A 263 0.38 11.68 -9.74
C ALA A 263 1.87 11.38 -9.59
N ILE A 264 2.49 11.75 -8.46
CA ILE A 264 3.89 11.42 -8.18
C ILE A 264 4.08 9.91 -8.08
N TYR A 265 3.19 9.23 -7.34
CA TYR A 265 3.24 7.79 -7.19
C TYR A 265 3.16 7.10 -8.56
N SER A 266 2.29 7.55 -9.47
CA SER A 266 2.17 6.97 -10.82
C SER A 266 3.46 6.92 -11.64
N LEU A 267 4.46 7.74 -11.29
CA LEU A 267 5.74 7.84 -12.00
C LEU A 267 6.72 6.71 -11.70
N PHE A 268 6.52 5.91 -10.65
CA PHE A 268 7.50 4.88 -10.26
C PHE A 268 7.74 3.87 -11.39
N LEU A 269 6.67 3.37 -12.01
CA LEU A 269 6.76 2.36 -13.07
C LEU A 269 7.20 2.96 -14.42
N PRO A 270 6.67 4.12 -14.89
CA PRO A 270 7.22 4.83 -16.03
C PRO A 270 8.71 5.14 -15.91
N ALA A 271 9.19 5.58 -14.75
CA ALA A 271 10.60 5.87 -14.52
C ALA A 271 11.45 4.59 -14.56
N PHE A 272 10.95 3.50 -13.97
CA PHE A 272 11.58 2.18 -14.10
C PHE A 272 11.65 1.74 -15.56
N GLN A 273 10.55 1.86 -16.30
CA GLN A 273 10.47 1.51 -17.72
C GLN A 273 11.49 2.29 -18.54
N ILE A 274 11.54 3.62 -18.42
CA ILE A 274 12.52 4.48 -19.11
C ILE A 274 13.94 4.01 -18.86
N ALA A 275 14.28 3.70 -17.60
CA ALA A 275 15.60 3.21 -17.24
C ALA A 275 15.92 1.85 -17.88
N SER A 276 14.92 0.98 -18.00
CA SER A 276 15.08 -0.42 -18.35
C SER A 276 14.91 -0.73 -19.84
N THR A 277 14.24 0.14 -20.60
CA THR A 277 14.01 0.01 -22.04
C THR A 277 14.72 1.09 -22.87
N ASP A 278 15.34 2.06 -22.20
CA ASP A 278 15.93 3.26 -22.82
C ASP A 278 14.95 4.01 -23.74
N ALA A 279 13.70 4.18 -23.29
CA ALA A 279 12.60 4.74 -24.09
C ALA A 279 12.92 6.13 -24.71
N PHE A 280 13.77 6.92 -24.03
CA PHE A 280 14.18 8.25 -24.48
C PHE A 280 15.58 8.30 -25.15
N ARG A 281 16.20 7.15 -25.43
CA ARG A 281 17.56 7.06 -26.03
C ARG A 281 18.59 7.86 -25.25
N LEU A 282 18.60 7.66 -23.94
CA LEU A 282 19.45 8.37 -22.98
C LEU A 282 20.87 7.81 -22.92
N LEU A 283 21.06 6.58 -23.37
CA LEU A 283 22.34 5.86 -23.32
C LEU A 283 23.26 6.23 -24.49
N PRO A 284 24.58 6.18 -24.30
CA PRO A 284 25.52 6.34 -25.40
C PRO A 284 25.31 5.28 -26.50
N PRO A 285 25.61 5.59 -27.77
CA PRO A 285 25.48 4.63 -28.87
C PRO A 285 26.21 3.32 -28.57
N GLY A 286 25.53 2.19 -28.75
CA GLY A 286 26.09 0.86 -28.50
C GLY A 286 26.09 0.40 -27.04
N THR A 287 25.57 1.20 -26.10
CA THR A 287 25.39 0.76 -24.70
C THR A 287 24.00 0.12 -24.53
N PRO A 288 23.90 -1.16 -24.15
CA PRO A 288 22.61 -1.79 -23.91
C PRO A 288 21.95 -1.21 -22.63
N PRO A 289 20.60 -1.19 -22.56
CA PRO A 289 19.92 -0.81 -21.33
C PRO A 289 20.25 -1.76 -20.17
N PRO A 290 20.25 -1.27 -18.92
CA PRO A 290 20.44 -2.11 -17.75
C PRO A 290 19.35 -3.19 -17.67
N SER A 291 19.73 -4.39 -17.26
CA SER A 291 18.79 -5.50 -17.05
C SER A 291 17.73 -5.17 -15.99
N VAL A 292 16.64 -5.96 -15.91
CA VAL A 292 15.65 -5.82 -14.82
C VAL A 292 16.34 -5.79 -13.46
N TRP A 293 17.31 -6.68 -13.24
CA TRP A 293 17.98 -6.87 -11.96
C TRP A 293 18.80 -5.65 -11.55
N THR A 294 19.57 -5.11 -12.50
CA THR A 294 20.36 -3.89 -12.29
C THR A 294 19.46 -2.68 -12.09
N THR A 295 18.40 -2.56 -12.90
CA THR A 295 17.42 -1.47 -12.76
C THR A 295 16.72 -1.55 -11.41
N ASN A 296 16.30 -2.74 -10.99
CA ASN A 296 15.67 -2.98 -9.69
C ASN A 296 16.62 -2.67 -8.53
N PHE A 297 17.91 -2.98 -8.63
CA PHE A 297 18.89 -2.60 -7.62
C PHE A 297 18.95 -1.07 -7.44
N TYR A 298 19.03 -0.30 -8.53
CA TYR A 298 19.07 1.17 -8.47
C TYR A 298 17.73 1.76 -8.01
N PHE A 299 16.62 1.21 -8.48
CA PHE A 299 15.27 1.56 -8.02
C PHE A 299 15.13 1.36 -6.51
N SER A 300 15.44 0.18 -6.00
CA SER A 300 15.39 -0.14 -4.57
C SER A 300 16.34 0.72 -3.74
N SER A 301 17.49 1.09 -4.30
CA SER A 301 18.42 2.03 -3.65
C SER A 301 17.80 3.42 -3.51
N GLY A 302 17.16 3.93 -4.56
CA GLY A 302 16.43 5.20 -4.52
C GLY A 302 15.25 5.18 -3.54
N PHE A 303 14.49 4.08 -3.53
CA PHE A 303 13.43 3.84 -2.57
C PHE A 303 13.96 3.84 -1.14
N TRP A 304 15.03 3.10 -0.86
CA TRP A 304 15.61 2.99 0.48
C TRP A 304 16.20 4.31 0.97
N VAL A 305 16.97 5.03 0.16
CA VAL A 305 17.55 6.33 0.55
C VAL A 305 16.46 7.35 0.86
N SER A 306 15.44 7.45 -0.01
CA SER A 306 14.31 8.38 0.19
C SER A 306 13.51 8.01 1.44
N SER A 307 13.24 6.72 1.62
CA SER A 307 12.52 6.18 2.77
C SER A 307 13.29 6.41 4.06
N LEU A 308 14.61 6.19 4.06
CA LEU A 308 15.48 6.45 5.20
C LEU A 308 15.46 7.94 5.55
N ALA A 309 15.68 8.82 4.57
CA ALA A 309 15.69 10.27 4.80
C ALA A 309 14.38 10.76 5.43
N VAL A 310 13.23 10.37 4.85
CA VAL A 310 11.91 10.76 5.37
C VAL A 310 11.66 10.16 6.75
N ASN A 311 11.88 8.86 6.93
CA ASN A 311 11.54 8.19 8.18
C ASN A 311 12.49 8.55 9.33
N LEU A 312 13.75 8.90 9.05
CA LEU A 312 14.64 9.46 10.06
C LEU A 312 14.07 10.78 10.61
N VAL A 313 13.51 11.64 9.76
CA VAL A 313 12.81 12.85 10.24
C VAL A 313 11.57 12.47 11.05
N LEU A 314 10.77 11.51 10.58
CA LEU A 314 9.54 11.07 11.27
C LEU A 314 9.80 10.38 12.62
N LEU A 315 11.00 9.83 12.86
CA LEU A 315 11.39 9.33 14.19
C LEU A 315 11.35 10.46 15.23
N TYR A 316 11.92 11.62 14.89
CA TYR A 316 12.03 12.76 15.80
C TYR A 316 10.79 13.65 15.77
N ILE A 317 10.20 13.82 14.58
CA ILE A 317 8.99 14.60 14.33
C ILE A 317 7.86 13.62 14.04
N ALA A 318 7.33 13.02 15.10
CA ALA A 318 6.24 12.07 14.97
C ALA A 318 5.00 12.78 14.39
N PRO A 319 4.53 12.40 13.18
CA PRO A 319 3.37 13.00 12.58
C PRO A 319 2.12 12.63 13.37
N LEU A 320 1.10 13.50 13.34
CA LEU A 320 -0.26 13.21 13.84
C LEU A 320 -0.33 12.86 15.35
N GLY A 321 0.65 13.31 16.15
CA GLY A 321 0.70 13.03 17.59
C GLY A 321 1.21 11.63 17.95
N GLY A 322 1.89 10.96 17.01
CA GLY A 322 2.51 9.65 17.23
C GLY A 322 3.64 9.64 18.26
N ARG A 323 4.09 8.43 18.64
CA ARG A 323 5.19 8.24 19.58
C ARG A 323 6.52 8.57 18.90
N ARG A 324 7.25 9.55 19.45
CA ARG A 324 8.63 9.87 19.03
C ARG A 324 9.58 8.74 19.38
N SER A 325 10.61 8.58 18.59
CA SER A 325 11.68 7.60 18.79
C SER A 325 13.03 8.17 18.34
N SER A 326 14.04 7.32 18.29
CA SER A 326 15.39 7.64 17.81
C SER A 326 15.95 6.46 17.02
N VAL A 327 17.07 6.67 16.34
CA VAL A 327 17.77 5.58 15.62
C VAL A 327 18.13 4.43 16.55
N LEU A 328 18.59 4.71 17.78
CA LEU A 328 18.89 3.67 18.77
C LEU A 328 17.62 2.95 19.24
N GLY A 329 16.52 3.68 19.35
CA GLY A 329 15.20 3.11 19.63
C GLY A 329 14.75 2.16 18.53
N TRP A 330 14.92 2.54 17.26
CA TRP A 330 14.66 1.66 16.12
C TRP A 330 15.55 0.42 16.17
N LEU A 331 16.86 0.54 16.36
CA LEU A 331 17.77 -0.62 16.39
C LEU A 331 17.46 -1.61 17.53
N ARG A 332 16.99 -1.13 18.68
CA ARG A 332 16.61 -1.97 19.83
C ARG A 332 15.21 -2.55 19.75
N ASP A 333 14.35 -2.03 18.87
CA ASP A 333 12.97 -2.48 18.76
C ASP A 333 12.87 -3.81 17.99
N GLY A 334 12.70 -4.90 18.74
CA GLY A 334 12.51 -6.25 18.18
C GLY A 334 11.04 -6.65 17.96
N ASP A 335 10.07 -6.00 18.59
CA ASP A 335 8.69 -6.50 18.63
C ASP A 335 7.93 -6.26 17.32
N GLY A 336 7.70 -7.32 16.55
CA GLY A 336 7.07 -7.23 15.23
C GLY A 336 8.05 -6.91 14.10
N ARG A 337 9.37 -6.86 14.35
CA ARG A 337 10.39 -6.66 13.31
C ARG A 337 10.32 -7.73 12.22
N ALA A 338 10.21 -9.00 12.59
CA ALA A 338 10.14 -10.11 11.64
C ALA A 338 8.95 -9.97 10.66
N LEU A 339 7.80 -9.50 11.16
CA LEU A 339 6.62 -9.24 10.34
C LEU A 339 6.81 -8.02 9.44
N SER A 340 7.49 -6.98 9.92
CA SER A 340 7.84 -5.79 9.13
C SER A 340 8.79 -6.15 7.98
N VAL A 341 9.81 -6.95 8.28
CA VAL A 341 10.77 -7.49 7.31
C VAL A 341 10.04 -8.36 6.28
N LEU A 342 9.18 -9.28 6.72
CA LEU A 342 8.40 -10.15 5.84
C LEU A 342 7.49 -9.34 4.91
N SER A 343 6.85 -8.29 5.41
CA SER A 343 6.05 -7.37 4.59
C SER A 343 6.90 -6.75 3.47
N GLY A 344 8.09 -6.22 3.78
CA GLY A 344 8.98 -5.65 2.76
C GLY A 344 9.53 -6.70 1.78
N VAL A 345 9.77 -7.94 2.23
CA VAL A 345 10.17 -9.04 1.34
C VAL A 345 9.06 -9.37 0.34
N LEU A 346 7.81 -9.46 0.80
CA LEU A 346 6.66 -9.74 -0.07
C LEU A 346 6.42 -8.61 -1.08
N ALA A 347 6.52 -7.36 -0.64
CA ALA A 347 6.37 -6.21 -1.53
C ALA A 347 7.47 -6.19 -2.60
N ALA A 348 8.74 -6.30 -2.20
CA ALA A 348 9.86 -6.32 -3.13
C ALA A 348 9.80 -7.48 -4.12
N ALA A 349 9.42 -8.66 -3.66
CA ALA A 349 9.24 -9.82 -4.54
C ALA A 349 8.09 -9.59 -5.53
N GLY A 350 6.98 -9.01 -5.08
CA GLY A 350 5.83 -8.70 -5.93
C GLY A 350 6.14 -7.63 -6.98
N ASP A 351 6.76 -6.50 -6.60
CA ASP A 351 7.17 -5.46 -7.55
C ASP A 351 8.20 -6.00 -8.55
N LEU A 352 9.13 -6.84 -8.11
CA LEU A 352 10.08 -7.51 -8.99
C LEU A 352 9.36 -8.39 -10.04
N THR A 353 8.30 -9.12 -9.68
CA THR A 353 7.51 -9.85 -10.70
C THR A 353 6.85 -8.92 -11.71
N GLN A 354 6.39 -7.73 -11.29
CA GLN A 354 5.84 -6.72 -12.19
C GLN A 354 6.90 -6.18 -13.14
N PHE A 355 8.11 -5.92 -12.64
CA PHE A 355 9.23 -5.42 -13.46
C PHE A 355 9.71 -6.46 -14.49
N ILE A 356 9.84 -7.72 -14.08
CA ILE A 356 10.21 -8.82 -14.99
C ILE A 356 9.11 -9.01 -16.05
N GLY A 357 7.83 -9.02 -15.63
CA GLY A 357 6.70 -9.13 -16.55
C GLY A 357 6.62 -7.95 -17.52
N GLY A 358 6.83 -6.73 -17.05
CA GLY A 358 6.80 -5.51 -17.85
C GLY A 358 7.86 -5.48 -18.95
N GLN A 359 9.09 -5.93 -18.64
CA GLN A 359 10.10 -6.08 -19.68
C GLN A 359 9.73 -7.13 -20.73
N ALA A 360 9.16 -8.26 -20.30
CA ALA A 360 8.83 -9.37 -21.19
C ALA A 360 7.63 -9.10 -22.10
N ILE A 361 6.55 -8.50 -21.57
CA ILE A 361 5.25 -8.42 -22.28
C ILE A 361 4.64 -7.02 -22.39
N GLY A 362 5.41 -5.99 -22.03
CA GLY A 362 5.00 -4.58 -22.06
C GLY A 362 4.54 -4.08 -20.68
N PHE A 363 4.97 -2.85 -20.33
CA PHE A 363 4.72 -2.28 -19.00
C PHE A 363 3.27 -1.90 -18.77
N ALA A 364 2.51 -1.56 -19.82
CA ALA A 364 1.08 -1.29 -19.69
C ALA A 364 0.28 -2.54 -19.32
N ALA A 365 0.60 -3.70 -19.91
CA ALA A 365 0.01 -4.98 -19.49
C ALA A 365 0.44 -5.37 -18.07
N ALA A 366 1.68 -5.07 -17.68
CA ALA A 366 2.18 -5.37 -16.34
C ALA A 366 1.47 -4.61 -15.21
N GLN A 367 0.74 -3.53 -15.54
CA GLN A 367 -0.16 -2.87 -14.59
C GLN A 367 -1.30 -3.78 -14.10
N LEU A 368 -1.49 -4.98 -14.65
CA LEU A 368 -2.40 -5.99 -14.09
C LEU A 368 -2.08 -6.31 -12.63
N VAL A 369 -0.80 -6.19 -12.24
CA VAL A 369 -0.35 -6.42 -10.87
C VAL A 369 -1.01 -5.46 -9.88
N MET A 370 -1.39 -4.24 -10.33
CA MET A 370 -2.12 -3.25 -9.53
C MET A 370 -3.52 -3.70 -9.10
N ALA A 371 -4.03 -4.81 -9.63
CA ALA A 371 -5.23 -5.48 -9.14
C ALA A 371 -5.01 -6.29 -7.85
N TYR A 372 -3.83 -6.19 -7.20
CA TYR A 372 -3.54 -6.78 -5.89
C TYR A 372 -4.55 -6.49 -4.77
N PRO A 373 -5.34 -5.38 -4.76
CA PRO A 373 -6.39 -5.22 -3.76
C PRO A 373 -7.44 -6.35 -3.77
N LEU A 374 -7.55 -7.11 -4.86
CA LEU A 374 -8.36 -8.33 -4.94
C LEU A 374 -8.01 -9.33 -3.84
N VAL A 375 -6.73 -9.56 -3.61
CA VAL A 375 -6.23 -10.50 -2.60
C VAL A 375 -6.40 -9.92 -1.20
N GLY A 376 -6.30 -8.60 -1.07
CA GLY A 376 -6.69 -7.88 0.14
C GLY A 376 -8.13 -8.17 0.55
N VAL A 377 -9.09 -8.13 -0.39
CA VAL A 377 -10.50 -8.49 -0.14
C VAL A 377 -10.63 -9.93 0.37
N ILE A 378 -9.85 -10.87 -0.20
CA ILE A 378 -9.85 -12.27 0.25
C ILE A 378 -9.39 -12.36 1.71
N TRP A 379 -8.30 -11.70 2.07
CA TRP A 379 -7.84 -11.61 3.46
C TRP A 379 -8.89 -10.97 4.38
N GLY A 380 -9.53 -9.88 3.94
CA GLY A 380 -10.68 -9.22 4.57
C GLY A 380 -11.82 -10.17 4.94
N GLN A 381 -12.21 -11.02 3.98
CA GLN A 381 -13.31 -11.97 4.15
C GLN A 381 -12.94 -13.20 5.00
N LEU A 382 -11.74 -13.76 4.77
CA LEU A 382 -11.30 -14.99 5.44
C LEU A 382 -10.88 -14.76 6.89
N HIS A 383 -10.07 -13.74 7.16
CA HIS A 383 -9.48 -13.53 8.47
C HIS A 383 -10.30 -12.57 9.34
N PHE A 384 -10.78 -11.48 8.74
CA PHE A 384 -11.42 -10.38 9.48
C PHE A 384 -12.95 -10.46 9.52
N LYS A 385 -13.53 -11.50 8.91
CA LYS A 385 -14.98 -11.78 8.86
C LYS A 385 -15.82 -10.56 8.44
N GLU A 386 -15.27 -9.73 7.57
CA GLU A 386 -15.87 -8.47 7.18
C GLU A 386 -17.25 -8.66 6.52
N HIS A 387 -18.23 -7.84 6.89
CA HIS A 387 -19.58 -7.80 6.32
C HIS A 387 -20.48 -9.02 6.59
N ARG A 388 -20.14 -9.87 7.57
CA ARG A 388 -20.96 -11.05 7.96
C ARG A 388 -22.22 -10.73 8.80
N GLY A 389 -22.63 -9.46 8.91
CA GLY A 389 -23.81 -9.07 9.67
C GLY A 389 -25.14 -9.27 8.90
N PRO A 390 -26.26 -9.53 9.60
CA PRO A 390 -27.59 -9.52 9.00
C PRO A 390 -28.06 -8.08 8.71
N GLY A 391 -28.74 -7.86 7.58
CA GLY A 391 -29.37 -6.56 7.25
C GLY A 391 -29.20 -6.10 5.79
N ARG A 392 -30.06 -5.18 5.34
CA ARG A 392 -30.06 -4.66 3.95
C ARG A 392 -28.75 -3.96 3.58
N ALA A 393 -28.18 -3.17 4.49
CA ALA A 393 -26.91 -2.47 4.27
C ALA A 393 -25.72 -3.44 4.17
N ALA A 394 -25.66 -4.46 5.01
CA ALA A 394 -24.63 -5.51 4.94
C ALA A 394 -24.73 -6.33 3.65
N THR A 395 -25.95 -6.60 3.17
CA THR A 395 -26.17 -7.23 1.85
C THR A 395 -25.72 -6.34 0.71
N ALA A 396 -26.05 -5.05 0.73
CA ALA A 396 -25.60 -4.10 -0.28
C ALA A 396 -24.06 -3.94 -0.29
N ALA A 397 -23.41 -3.89 0.88
CA ALA A 397 -21.95 -3.85 0.96
C ALA A 397 -21.30 -5.12 0.38
N ARG A 398 -21.88 -6.31 0.66
CA ARG A 398 -21.43 -7.58 0.06
C ARG A 398 -21.60 -7.59 -1.47
N ALA A 399 -22.70 -7.04 -1.98
CA ALA A 399 -22.93 -6.92 -3.42
C ALA A 399 -21.89 -6.00 -4.09
N LEU A 400 -21.55 -4.87 -3.47
CA LEU A 400 -20.51 -3.97 -3.96
C LEU A 400 -19.13 -4.63 -3.97
N ILE A 401 -18.80 -5.42 -2.95
CA ILE A 401 -17.54 -6.19 -2.87
C ILE A 401 -17.49 -7.28 -3.93
N ALA A 402 -18.59 -8.00 -4.13
CA ALA A 402 -18.68 -8.98 -5.21
C ALA A 402 -18.47 -8.31 -6.58
N GLY A 403 -19.08 -7.14 -6.80
CA GLY A 403 -18.84 -6.33 -8.01
C GLY A 403 -17.37 -5.89 -8.15
N GLN A 404 -16.74 -5.43 -7.06
CA GLN A 404 -15.32 -5.08 -7.04
C GLN A 404 -14.44 -6.27 -7.46
N VAL A 405 -14.69 -7.46 -6.91
CA VAL A 405 -13.95 -8.69 -7.24
C VAL A 405 -14.10 -9.02 -8.73
N VAL A 406 -15.32 -8.99 -9.26
CA VAL A 406 -15.59 -9.25 -10.69
C VAL A 406 -14.84 -8.25 -11.58
N LEU A 407 -14.85 -6.97 -11.23
CA LEU A 407 -14.15 -5.93 -11.99
C LEU A 407 -12.62 -6.07 -11.94
N TYR A 408 -12.04 -6.45 -10.80
CA TYR A 408 -10.60 -6.74 -10.74
C TYR A 408 -10.23 -7.98 -11.57
N CYS A 409 -11.03 -9.05 -11.52
CA CYS A 409 -10.83 -10.22 -12.37
C CYS A 409 -10.93 -9.86 -13.86
N ALA A 410 -11.91 -9.05 -14.24
CA ALA A 410 -12.04 -8.54 -15.61
C ALA A 410 -10.84 -7.68 -16.02
N SER A 411 -10.38 -6.79 -15.14
CA SER A 411 -9.19 -5.96 -15.36
C SER A 411 -7.94 -6.81 -15.60
N ILE A 412 -7.70 -7.81 -14.75
CA ILE A 412 -6.59 -8.76 -14.91
C ILE A 412 -6.68 -9.48 -16.26
N GLY A 413 -7.86 -10.00 -16.61
CA GLY A 413 -8.08 -10.72 -17.87
C GLY A 413 -7.85 -9.84 -19.10
N LEU A 414 -8.34 -8.61 -19.08
CA LEU A 414 -8.17 -7.64 -20.18
C LEU A 414 -6.71 -7.20 -20.32
N LEU A 415 -6.03 -6.87 -19.22
CA LEU A 415 -4.64 -6.46 -19.25
C LEU A 415 -3.72 -7.62 -19.66
N ALA A 416 -3.95 -8.83 -19.16
CA ALA A 416 -3.25 -10.02 -19.59
C ALA A 416 -3.51 -10.34 -21.07
N GLY A 417 -4.75 -10.18 -21.55
CA GLY A 417 -5.11 -10.37 -22.97
C GLY A 417 -4.52 -9.31 -23.90
N SER A 418 -4.16 -8.14 -23.38
CA SER A 418 -3.49 -7.07 -24.12
C SER A 418 -1.99 -7.31 -24.35
N ALA A 419 -1.43 -8.28 -23.61
CA ALA A 419 -0.01 -8.53 -23.56
C ALA A 419 0.56 -9.08 -24.88
N LYS A 420 1.76 -8.63 -25.24
CA LYS A 420 2.50 -9.11 -26.40
C LYS A 420 3.97 -9.26 -26.01
N LEU A 421 4.59 -10.39 -26.35
CA LEU A 421 6.02 -10.59 -26.11
C LEU A 421 6.84 -9.51 -26.83
N ARG A 422 7.81 -8.95 -26.11
CA ARG A 422 8.80 -8.05 -26.67
C ARG A 422 9.80 -8.87 -27.49
N GLU A 423 9.93 -8.50 -28.77
CA GLU A 423 10.88 -9.10 -29.73
C GLU A 423 12.32 -8.64 -29.49
#